data_AF-A0A485LVG4-F1
#
_entry.id   AF-A0A485LVG4-F1
#
_cell.length_a   1.000
_cell.length_b   1.000
_cell.length_c   1.000
_cell.angle_alpha   90.00
_cell.angle_beta   90.00
_cell.angle_gamma   90.00
#
_symmetry.space_group_name_H-M   'P 1'
#
loop_
_entity.id
_entity.type
_entity.pdbx_description
1 polymer ?
#
loop_
_entity_poly.entity_id
_entity_poly.type
_entity_poly.pdbx_seq_one_letter_code
_entity_poly.pdbx_strand_id
1 'polypeptide(L)'
;MALVDTAFDAFVAHSGPHCPLTGESLYSKATIWVMHAMLLLPTSKLPFPNTDSRTMWRLWFKGDVACSNGVPYRRCTRGKGCEMSEGSWSHAKLVIKILVRLQGHSDDALEPMAEETLMDAFDRAFPRYVEQHVGEKYRKSAQPEKSCSSLRKYRQES
;
A
#
# COMPACT_ATOMS: atom_id res chain seq x y z
N MET A 1 -27.07 7.51 -4.02
CA MET A 1 -27.78 6.31 -4.50
C MET A 1 -27.76 6.17 -6.03
N ALA A 2 -27.38 7.18 -6.82
CA ALA A 2 -27.49 7.13 -8.29
C ALA A 2 -26.32 6.44 -9.03
N LEU A 3 -25.17 6.21 -8.38
CA LEU A 3 -23.94 5.74 -9.06
C LEU A 3 -23.94 4.22 -9.33
N VAL A 4 -24.59 3.46 -8.44
CA VAL A 4 -24.76 2.00 -8.61
C VAL A 4 -25.67 1.72 -9.79
N ASP A 5 -26.71 2.54 -9.97
CA ASP A 5 -27.65 2.42 -11.07
C ASP A 5 -26.97 2.69 -12.42
N THR A 6 -26.11 3.70 -12.53
CA THR A 6 -25.38 3.98 -13.79
C THR A 6 -24.39 2.87 -14.16
N ALA A 7 -23.69 2.31 -13.18
CA ALA A 7 -22.77 1.20 -13.43
C ALA A 7 -23.51 -0.10 -13.79
N PHE A 8 -24.69 -0.31 -13.18
CA PHE A 8 -25.55 -1.45 -13.48
C PHE A 8 -26.20 -1.32 -14.87
N ASP A 9 -26.68 -0.13 -15.25
CA ASP A 9 -27.26 0.14 -16.57
C ASP A 9 -26.23 -0.05 -17.71
N ALA A 10 -24.99 0.41 -17.51
CA ALA A 10 -23.90 0.19 -18.47
C ALA A 10 -23.54 -1.31 -18.60
N PHE A 11 -23.58 -2.05 -17.49
CA PHE A 11 -23.33 -3.49 -17.48
C PHE A 11 -24.45 -4.28 -18.19
N VAL A 12 -25.71 -3.89 -17.98
CA VAL A 12 -26.88 -4.49 -18.66
C VAL A 12 -26.83 -4.18 -20.17
N ALA A 13 -26.49 -2.95 -20.56
CA ALA A 13 -26.37 -2.56 -21.97
C ALA A 13 -25.28 -3.33 -22.72
N HIS A 14 -24.16 -3.67 -22.06
CA HIS A 14 -23.05 -4.41 -22.66
C HIS A 14 -23.32 -5.92 -22.79
N SER A 15 -24.19 -6.49 -21.94
CA SER A 15 -24.37 -7.94 -21.86
C SER A 15 -25.32 -8.53 -22.91
N GLY A 16 -26.07 -7.68 -23.63
CA GLY A 16 -27.02 -8.10 -24.67
C GLY A 16 -28.20 -8.95 -24.15
N PRO A 17 -29.35 -8.96 -24.84
CA PRO A 17 -30.59 -9.56 -24.32
C PRO A 17 -30.60 -11.11 -24.23
N HIS A 18 -29.52 -11.81 -24.59
CA HIS A 18 -29.50 -13.28 -24.70
C HIS A 18 -28.38 -13.99 -23.91
N CYS A 19 -27.73 -13.34 -22.94
CA CYS A 19 -26.78 -14.04 -22.07
C CYS A 19 -27.48 -14.65 -20.84
N PRO A 20 -27.58 -15.99 -20.70
CA PRO A 20 -28.09 -16.61 -19.49
C PRO A 20 -27.07 -16.37 -18.36
N LEU A 21 -27.48 -15.56 -17.38
CA LEU A 21 -26.71 -15.21 -16.19
C LEU A 21 -26.43 -16.47 -15.36
N THR A 22 -25.28 -17.10 -15.58
CA THR A 22 -24.77 -18.17 -14.70
C THR A 22 -23.67 -17.59 -13.80
N GLY A 23 -23.82 -17.82 -12.49
CA GLY A 23 -23.14 -17.08 -11.42
C GLY A 23 -21.61 -17.19 -11.35
N GLU A 24 -20.99 -18.05 -12.15
CA GLU A 24 -19.54 -18.29 -12.10
C GLU A 24 -18.73 -17.31 -12.95
N SER A 25 -19.32 -16.67 -13.98
CA SER A 25 -18.60 -15.74 -14.89
C SER A 25 -18.51 -14.29 -14.37
N LEU A 26 -19.22 -13.95 -13.31
CA LEU A 26 -19.41 -12.55 -12.89
C LEU A 26 -18.30 -12.02 -11.98
N TYR A 27 -17.62 -12.88 -11.22
CA TYR A 27 -16.60 -12.45 -10.26
C TYR A 27 -15.34 -11.87 -10.90
N SER A 28 -14.93 -12.39 -12.07
CA SER A 28 -13.74 -11.93 -12.80
C SER A 28 -14.01 -10.70 -13.67
N LYS A 29 -15.22 -10.56 -14.23
CA LYS A 29 -15.58 -9.37 -15.02
C LYS A 29 -15.93 -8.17 -14.13
N ALA A 30 -16.64 -8.35 -13.02
CA ALA A 30 -16.97 -7.25 -12.11
C ALA A 30 -15.72 -6.59 -11.50
N THR A 31 -14.67 -7.37 -11.21
CA THR A 31 -13.40 -6.83 -10.69
C THR A 31 -12.67 -5.94 -11.70
N ILE A 32 -12.73 -6.27 -13.00
CA ILE A 32 -12.16 -5.43 -14.06
C ILE A 32 -12.87 -4.08 -14.13
N TRP A 33 -14.21 -4.06 -14.01
CA TRP A 33 -14.98 -2.81 -14.05
C TRP A 33 -14.83 -1.96 -12.80
N VAL A 34 -14.69 -2.57 -11.61
CA VAL A 34 -14.37 -1.84 -10.37
C VAL A 34 -13.01 -1.15 -10.49
N MET A 35 -11.99 -1.82 -11.06
CA MET A 35 -10.68 -1.20 -11.27
C MET A 35 -10.71 -0.10 -12.33
N HIS A 36 -11.47 -0.28 -13.42
CA HIS A 36 -11.60 0.73 -14.46
C HIS A 36 -12.39 1.97 -13.98
N ALA A 37 -13.43 1.78 -13.16
CA ALA A 37 -14.17 2.86 -12.52
C ALA A 37 -13.32 3.61 -11.47
N MET A 38 -12.39 2.92 -10.79
CA MET A 38 -11.42 3.57 -9.89
C MET A 38 -10.40 4.44 -10.64
N LEU A 39 -10.06 4.10 -11.90
CA LEU A 39 -9.13 4.88 -12.73
C LEU A 39 -9.78 6.12 -13.38
N LEU A 40 -11.11 6.20 -13.42
CA LEU A 40 -11.87 7.27 -14.07
C LEU A 40 -12.45 8.32 -13.10
N LEU A 41 -12.27 8.13 -11.78
CA LEU A 41 -12.65 9.13 -10.78
C LEU A 41 -11.61 10.26 -10.73
N PRO A 42 -12.04 11.54 -10.65
CA PRO A 42 -11.13 12.63 -10.29
C PRO A 42 -10.52 12.30 -8.93
N THR A 43 -9.20 12.22 -8.86
CA THR A 43 -8.40 11.77 -7.71
C THR A 43 -8.46 12.69 -6.48
N SER A 44 -9.51 13.49 -6.31
CA SER A 44 -9.69 14.26 -5.09
C SER A 44 -10.19 13.35 -3.97
N LYS A 45 -9.25 12.82 -3.20
CA LYS A 45 -9.42 12.18 -1.87
C LYS A 45 -9.92 10.74 -1.84
N LEU A 46 -9.29 9.84 -2.59
CA LEU A 46 -9.22 8.46 -2.10
C LEU A 46 -8.34 8.48 -0.84
N PRO A 47 -8.81 8.01 0.33
CA PRO A 47 -7.91 7.80 1.46
C PRO A 47 -6.82 6.86 0.96
N PHE A 48 -5.57 7.35 0.98
CA PHE A 48 -4.39 6.59 0.57
C PHE A 48 -4.57 5.15 1.03
N PRO A 49 -4.47 4.14 0.13
CA PRO A 49 -4.71 2.76 0.50
C PRO A 49 -3.86 2.49 1.73
N ASN A 50 -4.45 1.81 2.72
CA ASN A 50 -3.76 1.34 3.92
C ASN A 50 -2.68 0.35 3.49
N THR A 51 -1.62 0.90 2.93
CA THR A 51 -0.64 0.22 2.08
C THR A 51 0.19 -0.63 3.01
N ASP A 52 0.41 -1.86 2.60
CA ASP A 52 1.22 -2.78 3.36
C ASP A 52 2.65 -2.25 3.55
N SER A 53 3.33 -2.73 4.59
CA SER A 53 4.65 -2.22 4.97
C SER A 53 5.71 -2.48 3.90
N ARG A 54 5.55 -3.54 3.11
CA ARG A 54 6.45 -3.92 2.02
C ARG A 54 6.33 -2.96 0.83
N THR A 55 5.10 -2.64 0.42
CA THR A 55 4.83 -1.62 -0.59
C THR A 55 5.24 -0.24 -0.08
N MET A 56 4.98 0.08 1.19
CA MET A 56 5.42 1.33 1.82
C MET A 56 6.95 1.48 1.77
N TRP A 57 7.70 0.40 1.99
CA TRP A 57 9.16 0.39 1.85
C TRP A 57 9.59 0.78 0.44
N ARG A 58 9.00 0.19 -0.60
CA ARG A 58 9.29 0.58 -1.99
C ARG A 58 9.00 2.06 -2.22
N LEU A 59 7.80 2.52 -1.86
CA LEU A 59 7.35 3.91 -2.04
C LEU A 59 8.21 4.91 -1.24
N TRP A 60 8.76 4.49 -0.10
CA TRP A 60 9.68 5.30 0.70
C TRP A 60 10.90 5.77 -0.09
N PHE A 61 11.44 4.90 -0.95
CA PHE A 61 12.65 5.14 -1.73
C PHE A 61 12.41 5.48 -3.21
N LYS A 62 11.33 5.00 -3.82
CA LYS A 62 11.04 5.22 -5.25
C LYS A 62 9.88 6.18 -5.51
N GLY A 63 9.07 6.44 -4.49
CA GLY A 63 7.88 7.25 -4.66
C GLY A 63 6.82 6.56 -5.50
N ASP A 64 5.82 7.35 -5.90
CA ASP A 64 4.75 6.92 -6.79
C ASP A 64 4.53 8.00 -7.86
N VAL A 65 4.37 7.59 -9.11
CA VAL A 65 4.12 8.53 -10.21
C VAL A 65 2.75 9.18 -10.05
N ALA A 66 1.75 8.44 -9.60
CA ALA A 66 0.38 8.96 -9.47
C ALA A 66 0.22 9.92 -8.29
N CYS A 67 0.74 9.57 -7.11
CA CYS A 67 0.56 10.39 -5.89
C CYS A 67 1.68 11.38 -5.59
N SER A 68 2.92 11.14 -6.06
CA SER A 68 4.08 11.98 -5.71
C SER A 68 4.93 12.41 -6.91
N ASN A 69 4.45 12.23 -8.15
CA ASN A 69 5.23 12.49 -9.37
C ASN A 69 6.60 11.79 -9.38
N GLY A 70 6.68 10.60 -8.78
CA GLY A 70 7.92 9.82 -8.64
C GLY A 70 8.87 10.33 -7.56
N VAL A 71 8.45 11.29 -6.73
CA VAL A 71 9.25 11.77 -5.59
C VAL A 71 9.21 10.74 -4.46
N PRO A 72 10.36 10.25 -3.97
CA PRO A 72 10.41 9.31 -2.84
C PRO A 72 9.67 9.82 -1.60
N TYR A 73 8.90 8.96 -0.93
CA TYR A 73 8.07 9.40 0.19
C TYR A 73 8.89 9.88 1.40
N ARG A 74 10.16 9.48 1.49
CA ARG A 74 11.10 10.02 2.48
C ARG A 74 11.36 11.53 2.32
N ARG A 75 11.19 12.06 1.11
CA ARG A 75 11.38 13.48 0.78
C ARG A 75 10.10 14.31 0.98
N CYS A 76 8.96 13.66 1.23
CA CYS A 76 7.72 14.33 1.58
C CYS A 76 7.77 14.88 3.02
N THR A 77 7.30 16.10 3.21
CA THR A 77 7.33 16.78 4.51
C THR A 77 6.02 16.55 5.24
N ARG A 78 6.02 15.70 6.28
CA ARG A 78 4.82 15.36 7.08
C ARG A 78 3.67 14.85 6.19
N GLY A 79 4.00 14.09 5.15
CA GLY A 79 3.03 13.55 4.17
C GLY A 79 2.61 14.53 3.07
N LYS A 80 2.97 15.82 3.15
CA LYS A 80 2.74 16.79 2.07
C LYS A 80 3.60 16.42 0.86
N GLY A 81 2.96 16.37 -0.32
CA GLY A 81 3.59 15.99 -1.59
C GLY A 81 3.44 14.51 -1.97
N CYS A 82 2.87 13.68 -1.09
CA CYS A 82 2.66 12.25 -1.31
C CYS A 82 1.22 11.81 -0.98
N GLU A 83 0.29 12.77 -0.89
CA GLU A 83 -1.13 12.56 -0.55
C GLU A 83 -1.37 11.70 0.71
N MET A 84 -0.44 11.76 1.67
CA MET A 84 -0.48 10.95 2.88
C MET A 84 -0.85 11.80 4.10
N SER A 85 -1.72 11.28 4.97
CA SER A 85 -1.98 11.93 6.25
C SER A 85 -0.72 11.93 7.12
N GLU A 86 -0.52 12.99 7.90
CA GLU A 86 0.66 13.15 8.74
C GLU A 86 0.86 11.97 9.71
N GLY A 87 -0.22 11.47 10.29
CA GLY A 87 -0.18 10.31 11.18
C GLY A 87 0.32 9.06 10.46
N SER A 88 -0.19 8.77 9.26
CA SER A 88 0.25 7.63 8.46
C SER A 88 1.72 7.76 8.05
N TRP A 89 2.13 8.97 7.65
CA TRP A 89 3.53 9.25 7.29
C TRP A 89 4.46 9.06 8.49
N SER A 90 4.04 9.51 9.68
CA SER A 90 4.82 9.34 10.90
C SER A 90 4.95 7.87 11.30
N HIS A 91 3.88 7.08 11.15
CA HIS A 91 3.93 5.63 11.38
C HIS A 91 4.85 4.93 10.39
N ALA A 92 4.73 5.26 9.10
CA ALA A 92 5.61 4.75 8.06
C ALA A 92 7.07 5.08 8.36
N LYS A 93 7.38 6.36 8.61
CA LYS A 93 8.71 6.82 8.97
C LYS A 93 9.31 6.02 10.13
N LEU A 94 8.54 5.79 11.19
CA LEU A 94 9.02 5.03 12.34
C LEU A 94 9.41 3.60 11.96
N VAL A 95 8.52 2.87 11.28
CA VAL A 95 8.76 1.47 10.90
C VAL A 95 9.93 1.36 9.91
N ILE A 96 9.92 2.19 8.87
CA ILE A 96 10.95 2.17 7.83
C ILE A 96 12.33 2.52 8.41
N LYS A 97 12.43 3.53 9.28
CA LYS A 97 13.72 3.89 9.91
C LYS A 97 14.31 2.76 10.75
N ILE A 98 13.47 1.95 11.39
CA ILE A 98 13.94 0.77 12.12
C ILE A 98 14.46 -0.28 11.13
N LEU A 99 13.70 -0.59 10.08
CA LEU A 99 14.12 -1.54 9.05
C LEU A 99 15.43 -1.13 8.38
N VAL A 100 15.63 0.16 8.07
CA VAL A 100 16.89 0.71 7.54
C VAL A 100 18.05 0.45 8.50
N ARG A 101 17.86 0.72 9.80
CA ARG A 101 18.89 0.48 10.82
C ARG A 101 19.26 -0.99 10.95
N LEU A 102 18.29 -1.90 10.86
CA LEU A 102 18.52 -3.35 10.95
C LEU A 102 19.39 -3.89 9.80
N GLN A 103 19.55 -3.12 8.73
CA GLN A 103 20.44 -3.45 7.62
C GLN A 103 21.81 -2.78 7.71
N GLY A 104 22.01 -1.86 8.65
CA GLY A 104 23.26 -1.11 8.75
C GLY A 104 23.49 -0.09 7.63
N HIS A 105 22.45 0.25 6.86
CA HIS A 105 22.51 1.25 5.80
C HIS A 105 21.90 2.59 6.25
N SER A 106 22.23 3.67 5.54
CA SER A 106 21.51 4.94 5.60
C SER A 106 20.43 4.99 4.51
N ASP A 107 19.43 5.86 4.66
CA ASP A 107 18.42 6.04 3.60
C ASP A 107 19.06 6.52 2.28
N ASP A 108 20.11 7.34 2.35
CA ASP A 108 20.83 7.84 1.17
C ASP A 108 21.57 6.73 0.42
N ALA A 109 22.04 5.71 1.13
CA ALA A 109 22.66 4.55 0.50
C ALA A 109 21.63 3.63 -0.18
N LEU A 110 20.41 3.55 0.38
CA LEU A 110 19.34 2.68 -0.12
C LEU A 110 18.58 3.29 -1.30
N GLU A 111 18.32 4.60 -1.30
CA GLU A 111 17.53 5.28 -2.35
C GLU A 111 18.01 5.02 -3.79
N PRO A 112 19.31 5.08 -4.12
CA PRO A 112 19.79 4.86 -5.49
C PRO A 112 19.79 3.37 -5.90
N MET A 113 19.60 2.43 -4.97
CA MET A 113 19.64 1.00 -5.28
C MET A 113 18.51 0.58 -6.21
N ALA A 114 18.72 -0.49 -6.97
CA ALA A 114 17.68 -1.08 -7.80
C ALA A 114 16.49 -1.54 -6.94
N GLU A 115 15.28 -1.51 -7.51
CA GLU A 115 14.07 -1.88 -6.78
C GLU A 115 14.16 -3.32 -6.25
N GLU A 116 14.62 -4.27 -7.06
CA GLU A 116 14.85 -5.65 -6.65
C GLU A 116 15.74 -5.73 -5.40
N THR A 117 16.87 -5.01 -5.40
CA THR A 117 17.77 -4.99 -4.24
C THR A 117 17.14 -4.33 -3.01
N LEU A 118 16.28 -3.33 -3.19
CA LEU A 118 15.50 -2.74 -2.10
C LEU A 118 14.50 -3.75 -1.52
N MET A 119 13.86 -4.55 -2.35
CA MET A 119 12.91 -5.56 -1.89
C MET A 119 13.65 -6.69 -1.14
N ASP A 120 14.78 -7.15 -1.64
CA ASP A 120 15.61 -8.14 -0.94
C ASP A 120 16.12 -7.60 0.41
N ALA A 121 16.47 -6.31 0.43
CA ALA A 121 16.85 -5.59 1.64
C ALA A 121 15.71 -5.65 2.67
N PHE A 122 14.48 -5.34 2.26
CA PHE A 122 13.31 -5.46 3.12
C PHE A 122 13.12 -6.89 3.64
N ASP A 123 13.14 -7.88 2.74
CA ASP A 123 12.87 -9.28 3.07
C ASP A 123 13.91 -9.85 4.05
N ARG A 124 15.15 -9.33 4.05
CA ARG A 124 16.17 -9.62 5.09
C ARG A 124 15.93 -8.90 6.42
N ALA A 125 15.46 -7.66 6.39
CA ALA A 125 15.29 -6.83 7.58
C ALA A 125 14.01 -7.16 8.36
N PHE A 126 12.94 -7.52 7.67
CA PHE A 126 11.61 -7.69 8.27
C PHE A 126 11.55 -8.81 9.32
N PRO A 127 12.13 -10.01 9.12
CA PRO A 127 12.15 -11.05 10.15
C PRO A 127 12.84 -10.57 11.44
N ARG A 128 13.94 -9.82 11.30
CA ARG A 128 14.66 -9.22 12.46
C ARG A 128 13.81 -8.18 13.17
N TYR A 129 13.05 -7.39 12.42
CA TYR A 129 12.10 -6.44 13.00
C TYR A 129 11.03 -7.15 13.84
N VAL A 130 10.46 -8.24 13.33
CA VAL A 130 9.46 -9.04 14.06
C VAL A 130 10.06 -9.67 15.31
N GLU A 131 11.28 -10.19 15.22
CA GLU A 131 11.95 -10.81 16.36
C GLU A 131 12.27 -9.80 17.48
N GLN A 132 12.83 -8.65 17.12
CA GLN A 132 13.39 -7.67 18.07
C GLN A 132 12.40 -6.61 18.57
N HIS A 133 11.34 -6.32 17.81
CA HIS A 133 10.47 -5.17 18.08
C HIS A 133 8.98 -5.51 18.15
N VAL A 134 8.57 -6.72 17.82
CA VAL A 134 7.18 -7.14 17.93
C VAL A 134 7.01 -8.04 19.15
N GLY A 135 6.02 -7.72 19.99
CA GLY A 135 5.69 -8.52 21.16
C GLY A 135 5.33 -9.95 20.77
N GLU A 136 5.69 -10.93 21.61
CA GLU A 136 5.58 -12.36 21.30
C GLU A 136 4.18 -12.75 20.83
N LYS A 137 3.15 -12.19 21.47
CA LYS A 137 1.72 -12.35 21.13
C LYS A 137 1.41 -12.00 19.66
N TYR A 138 2.12 -11.04 19.08
CA TYR A 138 1.83 -10.49 17.75
C TYR A 138 2.79 -10.98 16.66
N ARG A 139 3.84 -11.74 16.98
CA ARG A 139 4.85 -12.19 15.99
C ARG A 139 4.25 -12.94 14.81
N LYS A 140 3.28 -13.83 15.04
CA LYS A 140 2.59 -14.58 13.97
C LYS A 140 1.71 -13.67 13.08
N SER A 141 1.22 -12.58 13.65
CA SER A 141 0.34 -11.61 12.98
C SER A 141 1.10 -10.51 12.24
N ALA A 142 2.37 -10.28 12.61
CA ALA A 142 3.25 -9.32 11.99
C ALA A 142 3.78 -9.86 10.66
N GLN A 143 3.01 -9.62 9.60
CA GLN A 143 3.32 -10.01 8.24
C GLN A 143 3.66 -8.77 7.39
N PRO A 144 4.43 -8.91 6.29
CA PRO A 144 4.76 -7.81 5.39
C PRO A 144 3.53 -7.03 4.88
N GLU A 145 2.41 -7.74 4.69
CA GLU A 145 1.12 -7.23 4.22
C GLU A 145 0.43 -6.32 5.24
N LYS A 146 0.91 -6.28 6.49
CA LYS A 146 0.40 -5.36 7.50
C LYS A 146 0.92 -3.96 7.24
N SER A 147 0.07 -2.97 7.46
CA SER A 147 0.48 -1.57 7.34
C SER A 147 1.38 -1.15 8.50
N CYS A 148 2.16 -0.08 8.29
CA CYS A 148 3.06 0.45 9.31
C CYS A 148 2.33 0.89 10.59
N SER A 149 1.04 1.24 10.51
CA SER A 149 0.22 1.57 11.69
C SER A 149 -0.08 0.33 12.54
N SER A 150 -0.40 -0.82 11.93
CA SER A 150 -0.57 -2.09 12.62
C SER A 150 0.74 -2.57 13.27
N LEU A 151 1.85 -2.53 12.54
CA LEU A 151 3.16 -2.93 13.06
C LEU A 151 3.60 -2.06 14.25
N ARG A 152 3.34 -0.74 14.18
CA ARG A 152 3.55 0.17 15.32
C ARG A 152 2.75 -0.29 16.55
N LYS A 153 1.48 -0.66 16.40
CA LYS A 153 0.65 -1.13 17.52
C LYS A 153 1.22 -2.39 18.15
N TYR A 154 1.61 -3.36 17.32
CA TYR A 154 2.20 -4.63 17.79
C TYR A 154 3.51 -4.43 18.58
N ARG A 155 4.23 -3.33 18.30
CA ARG A 155 5.41 -2.89 19.07
C ARG A 155 5.07 -2.13 20.34
N GLN A 156 3.94 -1.45 20.42
CA GLN A 156 3.57 -0.70 21.63
C GLN A 156 2.96 -1.60 22.71
N GLU A 157 2.43 -2.75 22.29
CA GLU A 157 1.79 -3.75 23.16
C GLU A 157 2.74 -4.93 23.47
N SER A 158 4.04 -4.73 23.26
CA SER A 158 5.13 -5.65 23.62
C SER A 158 5.73 -5.28 24.97
#